data_AF-A0A923SML3-F1
#
_entry.id   AF-A0A923SML3-F1
#
_cell.length_a   1.000
_cell.length_b   1.000
_cell.length_c   1.000
_cell.angle_alpha   90.00
_cell.angle_beta   90.00
_cell.angle_gamma   90.00
#
_symmetry.space_group_name_H-M   'P 1'
#
loop_
_entity.id
_entity.type
_entity.pdbx_description
1 polymer ?
#
loop_
_entity_poly.entity_id
_entity_poly.type
_entity_poly.pdbx_seq_one_letter_code
_entity_poly.pdbx_strand_id
1 'polypeptide(L)'
;RDSAYGAVLQGMLGEYQIRIPDEKTGKETWKKVYGLKAFSPIADGFYYEDFDDFGTSRSYGYSRRHLGHDLMTSVGSPVIAVESGTVEALGWNQYGGWRIGIRSFDNQRYYYYAHLRKDAPFASNLHVGATVTAGDVIGYTGQTGYSLRENTNNIDTPHLHLGMQLIFDEDAKDNPTQIWIDLYSITKLLSSHRSTVVRQNDGQYQRKYPFSEGNYYLNELQANTAITHENQIELPILMYHSMLKDPVKQSQYIVSPDLFEKDLQYIRKKGYTPVFMKEVIDYVNGTGFLPKKPIVLSFDDGYYNNYYYAFPLLKKYNMKAVISIVGKLSDDFSQTPDENPSYAHLTWDDILEMHLSGCWEIQNHSYNCHSFDHRNGVSQTTSESKESYAKFLSSDVWHLQNKIAYVTGVAPNTFTYPFGAFSENTDEVLREIGFQATLSCTEGISVIKRGDPDCLYRLKRHLRPPDKSPEEFFKFLK
;
A
#
# COMPACT_ATOMS: atom_id res chain seq x y z
N ARG A 1 -16.59 -22.71 -8.36
CA ARG A 1 -17.90 -22.06 -8.59
C ARG A 1 -18.20 -21.08 -7.47
N ASP A 2 -18.10 -21.49 -6.21
CA ASP A 2 -18.32 -20.60 -5.04
C ASP A 2 -17.30 -19.45 -4.94
N SER A 3 -16.04 -19.68 -5.32
CA SER A 3 -15.00 -18.63 -5.39
C SER A 3 -15.32 -17.52 -6.40
N ALA A 4 -15.94 -17.84 -7.53
CA ALA A 4 -16.25 -16.87 -8.58
C ALA A 4 -17.47 -16.01 -8.23
N TYR A 5 -18.51 -16.58 -7.61
CA TYR A 5 -19.67 -15.80 -7.14
C TYR A 5 -19.29 -14.86 -5.99
N GLY A 6 -18.45 -15.33 -5.06
CA GLY A 6 -17.86 -14.49 -4.01
C GLY A 6 -17.07 -13.33 -4.59
N ALA A 7 -16.17 -13.59 -5.55
CA ALA A 7 -15.36 -12.56 -6.18
C ALA A 7 -16.16 -11.45 -6.87
N VAL A 8 -17.37 -11.76 -7.37
CA VAL A 8 -18.25 -10.75 -8.00
C VAL A 8 -19.04 -9.94 -6.97
N LEU A 9 -19.65 -10.59 -5.98
CA LEU A 9 -20.71 -9.97 -5.16
C LEU A 9 -20.31 -9.66 -3.71
N GLN A 10 -19.24 -10.26 -3.18
CA GLN A 10 -18.90 -10.18 -1.75
C GLN A 10 -18.59 -8.74 -1.29
N GLY A 11 -18.10 -7.88 -2.18
CA GLY A 11 -17.89 -6.45 -1.91
C GLY A 11 -19.17 -5.60 -1.92
N MET A 12 -20.26 -6.08 -2.55
CA MET A 12 -21.43 -5.26 -2.86
C MET A 12 -22.52 -5.26 -1.78
N LEU A 13 -22.53 -6.21 -0.84
CA LEU A 13 -23.54 -6.31 0.24
C LEU A 13 -22.86 -6.28 1.61
N GLY A 14 -23.49 -5.66 2.61
CA GLY A 14 -23.01 -5.68 3.99
C GLY A 14 -23.50 -4.50 4.83
N GLU A 15 -22.86 -4.32 5.98
CA GLU A 15 -23.13 -3.19 6.88
C GLU A 15 -22.41 -1.92 6.40
N TYR A 16 -23.14 -0.81 6.40
CA TYR A 16 -22.61 0.53 6.15
C TYR A 16 -23.31 1.57 7.01
N GLN A 17 -22.74 2.77 7.02
CA GLN A 17 -23.28 3.95 7.64
C GLN A 17 -23.49 5.02 6.58
N ILE A 18 -24.64 5.68 6.62
CA ILE A 18 -24.93 6.82 5.77
C ILE A 18 -25.49 7.95 6.62
N ARG A 19 -25.02 9.17 6.36
CA ARG A 19 -25.49 10.37 7.06
C ARG A 19 -26.61 11.01 6.25
N ILE A 20 -27.85 10.76 6.67
CA ILE A 20 -29.07 11.26 6.02
C ILE A 20 -29.94 12.03 7.02
N PRO A 21 -30.85 12.92 6.55
CA PRO A 21 -31.82 13.58 7.41
C PRO A 21 -32.68 12.56 8.16
N ASP A 22 -32.84 12.77 9.47
CA ASP A 22 -33.81 12.04 10.27
C ASP A 22 -35.23 12.44 9.87
N GLU A 23 -36.11 11.46 9.69
CA GLU A 23 -37.47 11.67 9.15
C GLU A 23 -38.35 12.51 10.07
N LYS A 24 -38.06 12.54 11.37
CA LYS A 24 -38.86 13.26 12.37
C LYS A 24 -38.31 14.66 12.65
N THR A 25 -37.00 14.82 12.61
CA THR A 25 -36.33 16.05 13.04
C THR A 25 -35.70 16.85 11.90
N GLY A 26 -35.55 16.27 10.70
CA GLY A 26 -34.87 16.87 9.55
C GLY A 26 -33.37 17.05 9.74
N LYS A 27 -32.82 16.72 10.91
CA LYS A 27 -31.39 16.84 11.22
C LYS A 27 -30.64 15.65 10.66
N GLU A 28 -29.51 15.90 10.01
CA GLU A 28 -28.64 14.84 9.51
C GLU A 28 -28.04 14.01 10.65
N THR A 29 -28.22 12.69 10.58
CA THR A 29 -27.69 11.73 11.55
C THR A 29 -27.09 10.52 10.83
N TRP A 30 -26.07 9.92 11.43
CA TRP A 30 -25.51 8.66 10.94
C TRP A 30 -26.48 7.52 11.24
N LYS A 31 -26.91 6.80 10.20
CA LYS A 31 -27.72 5.59 10.32
C LYS A 31 -26.90 4.38 9.90
N LYS A 32 -26.86 3.35 10.76
CA LYS A 32 -26.32 2.03 10.42
C LYS A 32 -27.35 1.25 9.63
N VAL A 33 -26.95 0.69 8.49
CA VAL A 33 -27.81 -0.03 7.54
C VAL A 33 -27.09 -1.31 7.12
N TYR A 34 -27.84 -2.40 6.97
CA TYR A 34 -27.37 -3.60 6.27
C TYR A 34 -28.04 -3.65 4.90
N GLY A 35 -27.26 -3.74 3.82
CA GLY A 35 -27.83 -3.75 2.48
C GLY A 35 -26.78 -3.61 1.39
N LEU A 36 -27.20 -3.06 0.25
CA LEU A 36 -26.35 -2.81 -0.91
C LEU A 36 -25.39 -1.65 -0.61
N LYS A 37 -24.08 -1.91 -0.74
CA LYS A 37 -22.98 -0.95 -0.56
C LYS A 37 -22.48 -0.38 -1.88
N ALA A 38 -22.66 -1.14 -2.97
CA ALA A 38 -22.30 -0.71 -4.31
C ALA A 38 -23.34 0.27 -4.87
N PHE A 39 -22.89 1.24 -5.65
CA PHE A 39 -23.74 2.29 -6.22
C PHE A 39 -23.83 2.17 -7.74
N SER A 40 -24.95 2.66 -8.31
CA SER A 40 -25.06 2.90 -9.75
C SER A 40 -23.87 3.75 -10.23
N PRO A 41 -23.29 3.43 -11.39
CA PRO A 41 -22.16 4.20 -11.96
C PRO A 41 -22.58 5.60 -12.44
N ILE A 42 -23.88 5.87 -12.55
CA ILE A 42 -24.44 7.20 -12.84
C ILE A 42 -25.20 7.72 -11.61
N ALA A 43 -24.95 8.99 -11.27
CA ALA A 43 -25.53 9.66 -10.12
C ALA A 43 -27.06 9.76 -10.16
N ASP A 44 -27.66 9.95 -8.97
CA ASP A 44 -29.09 10.22 -8.82
C ASP A 44 -29.47 11.56 -9.46
N GLY A 45 -30.65 11.61 -10.08
CA GLY A 45 -31.11 12.77 -10.86
C GLY A 45 -30.52 12.90 -12.27
N PHE A 46 -29.64 11.97 -12.69
CA PHE A 46 -29.08 11.93 -14.05
C PHE A 46 -29.64 10.75 -14.84
N TYR A 47 -30.16 11.04 -16.03
CA TYR A 47 -30.76 10.05 -16.91
C TYR A 47 -29.69 9.17 -17.59
N TYR A 48 -29.99 7.89 -17.77
CA TYR A 48 -29.28 7.04 -18.71
C TYR A 48 -30.21 5.96 -19.30
N GLU A 49 -29.85 5.46 -20.48
CA GLU A 49 -30.43 4.25 -21.10
C GLU A 49 -29.34 3.21 -21.29
N ASP A 50 -29.68 1.93 -21.12
CA ASP A 50 -28.78 0.80 -21.33
C ASP A 50 -29.53 -0.40 -21.95
N PHE A 51 -28.77 -1.33 -22.53
CA PHE A 51 -29.27 -2.61 -23.04
C PHE A 51 -28.19 -3.68 -22.92
N ASP A 52 -28.57 -4.96 -22.95
CA ASP A 52 -27.62 -6.08 -22.90
C ASP A 52 -26.71 -6.05 -24.14
N ASP A 53 -25.48 -5.59 -23.95
CA ASP A 53 -24.51 -5.30 -25.00
C ASP A 53 -23.16 -6.02 -24.80
N PHE A 54 -23.05 -6.86 -23.77
CA PHE A 54 -21.85 -7.64 -23.49
C PHE A 54 -21.63 -8.67 -24.60
N GLY A 55 -20.41 -8.73 -25.14
CA GLY A 55 -20.08 -9.66 -26.23
C GLY A 55 -20.52 -9.21 -27.62
N THR A 56 -21.19 -8.06 -27.79
CA THR A 56 -21.54 -7.51 -29.11
C THR A 56 -20.30 -7.18 -29.94
N SER A 57 -20.39 -7.29 -31.28
CA SER A 57 -19.26 -7.03 -32.17
C SER A 57 -18.93 -5.54 -32.25
N ARG A 58 -17.65 -5.16 -32.11
CA ARG A 58 -17.13 -3.81 -32.40
C ARG A 58 -16.21 -3.88 -33.63
N SER A 59 -16.33 -2.91 -34.55
CA SER A 59 -15.69 -2.95 -35.89
C SER A 59 -14.58 -1.91 -36.11
N TYR A 60 -14.24 -1.07 -35.12
CA TYR A 60 -13.15 -0.12 -35.28
C TYR A 60 -11.78 -0.82 -35.17
N GLY A 61 -11.08 -0.94 -36.30
CA GLY A 61 -9.79 -1.63 -36.42
C GLY A 61 -9.92 -3.12 -36.77
N TYR A 62 -10.24 -3.95 -35.78
CA TYR A 62 -10.44 -5.41 -35.92
C TYR A 62 -11.71 -5.86 -35.18
N SER A 63 -12.31 -6.99 -35.58
CA SER A 63 -13.49 -7.55 -34.91
C SER A 63 -13.14 -7.97 -33.48
N ARG A 64 -13.73 -7.28 -32.50
CA ARG A 64 -13.59 -7.60 -31.06
C ARG A 64 -14.96 -7.70 -30.40
N ARG A 65 -15.04 -8.50 -29.34
CA ARG A 65 -16.22 -8.56 -28.47
C ARG A 65 -16.21 -7.36 -27.52
N HIS A 66 -17.39 -6.81 -27.24
CA HIS A 66 -17.56 -5.76 -26.24
C HIS A 66 -17.36 -6.33 -24.83
N LEU A 67 -16.32 -5.88 -24.11
CA LEU A 67 -15.93 -6.36 -22.78
C LEU A 67 -16.29 -5.34 -21.69
N GLY A 68 -17.56 -4.94 -21.67
CA GLY A 68 -18.11 -3.98 -20.73
C GLY A 68 -19.58 -3.73 -21.05
N HIS A 69 -20.10 -2.65 -20.50
CA HIS A 69 -21.50 -2.27 -20.58
C HIS A 69 -21.61 -0.76 -20.80
N ASP A 70 -22.30 -0.34 -21.86
CA ASP A 70 -22.42 1.06 -22.23
C ASP A 70 -23.72 1.66 -21.67
N LEU A 71 -23.57 2.69 -20.84
CA LEU A 71 -24.69 3.46 -20.28
C LEU A 71 -24.80 4.79 -21.03
N MET A 72 -25.79 4.92 -21.92
CA MET A 72 -26.03 6.10 -22.74
C MET A 72 -26.54 7.25 -21.87
N THR A 73 -25.77 8.33 -21.75
CA THR A 73 -26.09 9.46 -20.86
C THR A 73 -25.48 10.74 -21.41
N SER A 74 -25.94 11.90 -20.95
CA SER A 74 -25.39 13.20 -21.37
C SER A 74 -23.91 13.40 -20.99
N VAL A 75 -23.18 14.15 -21.82
CA VAL A 75 -21.84 14.65 -21.50
C VAL A 75 -21.90 15.47 -20.22
N GLY A 76 -20.97 15.22 -19.30
CA GLY A 76 -20.93 15.91 -18.02
C GLY A 76 -21.75 15.25 -16.90
N SER A 77 -22.51 14.18 -17.18
CA SER A 77 -23.16 13.40 -16.12
C SER A 77 -22.11 12.85 -15.14
N PRO A 78 -22.29 13.04 -13.81
CA PRO A 78 -21.34 12.56 -12.82
C PRO A 78 -21.23 11.03 -12.83
N VAL A 79 -20.00 10.56 -12.99
CA VAL A 79 -19.64 9.13 -12.91
C VAL A 79 -19.30 8.82 -11.47
N ILE A 80 -19.88 7.73 -10.97
CA ILE A 80 -19.83 7.31 -9.58
C ILE A 80 -18.97 6.05 -9.45
N ALA A 81 -18.13 6.01 -8.41
CA ALA A 81 -17.44 4.78 -8.03
C ALA A 81 -18.45 3.72 -7.61
N VAL A 82 -18.52 2.62 -8.37
CA VAL A 82 -19.43 1.49 -8.11
C VAL A 82 -19.11 0.83 -6.76
N GLU A 83 -17.83 0.60 -6.48
CA GLU A 83 -17.32 0.00 -5.24
C GLU A 83 -16.14 0.83 -4.72
N SER A 84 -15.91 0.80 -3.40
CA SER A 84 -14.73 1.40 -2.80
C SER A 84 -13.47 0.65 -3.22
N GLY A 85 -12.37 1.38 -3.37
CA GLY A 85 -11.13 0.79 -3.86
C GLY A 85 -10.00 1.79 -4.02
N THR A 86 -8.92 1.31 -4.62
CA THR A 86 -7.73 2.11 -4.94
C THR A 86 -7.69 2.40 -6.44
N VAL A 87 -7.42 3.64 -6.82
CA VAL A 87 -7.23 4.04 -8.21
C VAL A 87 -5.91 3.49 -8.71
N GLU A 88 -5.94 2.52 -9.61
CA GLU A 88 -4.75 1.92 -10.21
C GLU A 88 -4.36 2.56 -11.54
N ALA A 89 -5.33 3.14 -12.24
CA ALA A 89 -5.06 3.77 -13.52
C ALA A 89 -5.91 5.01 -13.74
N LEU A 90 -5.29 6.03 -14.32
CA LEU A 90 -5.92 7.29 -14.65
C LEU A 90 -5.17 7.88 -15.84
N GLY A 91 -5.86 8.14 -16.95
CA GLY A 91 -5.22 8.71 -18.13
C GLY A 91 -5.83 8.30 -19.45
N TRP A 92 -5.12 8.59 -20.54
CA TRP A 92 -5.55 8.32 -21.91
C TRP A 92 -5.19 6.91 -22.36
N ASN A 93 -6.09 6.28 -23.12
CA ASN A 93 -5.70 5.22 -24.06
C ASN A 93 -6.46 5.38 -25.38
N GLN A 94 -5.94 4.75 -26.46
CA GLN A 94 -6.48 4.92 -27.81
C GLN A 94 -7.97 4.54 -27.93
N TYR A 95 -8.41 3.49 -27.22
CA TYR A 95 -9.73 2.92 -27.41
C TYR A 95 -10.77 3.56 -26.51
N GLY A 96 -10.52 3.58 -25.20
CA GLY A 96 -11.39 4.13 -24.17
C GLY A 96 -11.26 5.64 -23.96
N GLY A 97 -10.28 6.31 -24.56
CA GLY A 97 -10.04 7.74 -24.36
C GLY A 97 -9.60 8.01 -22.92
N TRP A 98 -10.18 9.03 -22.28
CA TRP A 98 -9.98 9.25 -20.86
C TRP A 98 -10.66 8.15 -20.06
N ARG A 99 -9.89 7.52 -19.17
CA ARG A 99 -10.34 6.38 -18.37
C ARG A 99 -9.88 6.43 -16.92
N ILE A 100 -10.58 5.67 -16.08
CA ILE A 100 -10.23 5.40 -14.68
C ILE A 100 -10.27 3.89 -14.47
N GLY A 101 -9.27 3.36 -13.77
CA GLY A 101 -9.19 1.98 -13.31
C GLY A 101 -9.20 1.95 -11.78
N ILE A 102 -10.13 1.22 -11.17
CA ILE A 102 -10.28 1.12 -9.72
C ILE A 102 -10.23 -0.34 -9.28
N ARG A 103 -9.30 -0.65 -8.39
CA ARG A 103 -9.11 -1.95 -7.77
C ARG A 103 -9.93 -2.05 -6.50
N SER A 104 -10.78 -3.07 -6.36
CA SER A 104 -11.41 -3.35 -5.07
C SER A 104 -10.35 -3.64 -4.01
N PHE A 105 -10.59 -3.28 -2.75
CA PHE A 105 -9.58 -3.47 -1.70
C PHE A 105 -9.20 -4.93 -1.42
N ASP A 106 -10.04 -5.89 -1.79
CA ASP A 106 -9.71 -7.31 -1.71
C ASP A 106 -8.89 -7.82 -2.91
N ASN A 107 -8.53 -6.93 -3.84
CA ASN A 107 -7.78 -7.22 -5.06
C ASN A 107 -8.43 -8.29 -5.96
N GLN A 108 -9.75 -8.47 -5.88
CA GLN A 108 -10.44 -9.45 -6.74
C GLN A 108 -11.14 -8.82 -7.94
N ARG A 109 -11.47 -7.52 -7.88
CA ARG A 109 -12.20 -6.80 -8.94
C ARG A 109 -11.41 -5.60 -9.43
N TYR A 110 -11.43 -5.39 -10.74
CA TYR A 110 -10.92 -4.18 -11.39
C TYR A 110 -12.06 -3.56 -12.20
N TYR A 111 -12.45 -2.35 -11.82
CA TYR A 111 -13.47 -1.56 -12.50
C TYR A 111 -12.83 -0.63 -13.50
N TYR A 112 -13.30 -0.69 -14.74
CA TYR A 112 -12.83 0.12 -15.85
C TYR A 112 -13.92 1.10 -16.27
N TYR A 113 -13.66 2.40 -16.15
CA TYR A 113 -14.55 3.48 -16.58
C TYR A 113 -13.90 4.19 -17.75
N ALA A 114 -14.59 4.34 -18.88
CA ALA A 114 -14.03 4.95 -20.08
C ALA A 114 -15.00 5.92 -20.75
N HIS A 115 -14.50 6.55 -21.81
CA HIS A 115 -15.16 7.57 -22.59
C HIS A 115 -15.47 8.84 -21.79
N LEU A 116 -14.58 9.18 -20.85
CA LEU A 116 -14.78 10.33 -19.96
C LEU A 116 -14.66 11.66 -20.71
N ARG A 117 -15.14 12.72 -20.06
CA ARG A 117 -15.26 14.06 -20.60
C ARG A 117 -13.91 14.63 -21.04
N LYS A 118 -13.89 15.26 -22.22
CA LYS A 118 -12.75 16.03 -22.71
C LYS A 118 -12.38 17.18 -21.74
N ASP A 119 -11.10 17.52 -21.68
CA ASP A 119 -10.48 18.62 -20.94
C ASP A 119 -10.53 18.52 -19.40
N ALA A 120 -11.65 18.06 -18.84
CA ALA A 120 -11.84 17.85 -17.40
C ALA A 120 -12.53 16.50 -17.12
N PRO A 121 -11.83 15.37 -17.33
CA PRO A 121 -12.40 14.02 -17.17
C PRO A 121 -12.60 13.58 -15.72
N PHE A 122 -11.73 14.01 -14.80
CA PHE A 122 -11.63 13.47 -13.43
C PHE A 122 -12.14 14.45 -12.37
N ALA A 123 -12.51 13.92 -11.20
CA ALA A 123 -12.73 14.73 -10.00
C ALA A 123 -11.40 15.26 -9.42
N SER A 124 -11.41 16.44 -8.75
CA SER A 124 -10.20 17.16 -8.31
C SER A 124 -9.16 16.35 -7.54
N ASN A 125 -9.59 15.39 -6.73
CA ASN A 125 -8.70 14.66 -5.80
C ASN A 125 -8.31 13.27 -6.32
N LEU A 126 -8.62 12.96 -7.57
CA LEU A 126 -8.35 11.65 -8.14
C LEU A 126 -6.95 11.60 -8.72
N HIS A 127 -6.13 10.69 -8.21
CA HIS A 127 -4.80 10.37 -8.72
C HIS A 127 -4.55 8.87 -8.56
N VAL A 128 -3.57 8.31 -9.29
CA VAL A 128 -3.16 6.92 -9.08
C VAL A 128 -2.68 6.75 -7.63
N GLY A 129 -3.11 5.68 -6.97
CA GLY A 129 -2.92 5.42 -5.54
C GLY A 129 -3.96 6.07 -4.62
N ALA A 130 -4.82 6.96 -5.13
CA ALA A 130 -5.90 7.53 -4.33
C ALA A 130 -6.92 6.45 -3.94
N THR A 131 -7.46 6.56 -2.73
CA THR A 131 -8.62 5.76 -2.31
C THR A 131 -9.91 6.45 -2.68
N VAL A 132 -10.89 5.69 -3.19
CA VAL A 132 -12.27 6.15 -3.39
C VAL A 132 -13.23 5.37 -2.51
N THR A 133 -14.31 6.01 -2.09
CA THR A 133 -15.43 5.35 -1.43
C THR A 133 -16.54 5.10 -2.44
N ALA A 134 -17.25 3.97 -2.32
CA ALA A 134 -18.44 3.68 -3.10
C ALA A 134 -19.42 4.87 -3.01
N GLY A 135 -19.94 5.29 -4.16
CA GLY A 135 -20.83 6.45 -4.25
C GLY A 135 -20.12 7.80 -4.43
N ASP A 136 -18.79 7.87 -4.40
CA ASP A 136 -18.05 9.09 -4.69
C ASP A 136 -18.08 9.45 -6.19
N VAL A 137 -18.04 10.74 -6.49
CA VAL A 137 -17.90 11.23 -7.88
C VAL A 137 -16.43 11.09 -8.28
N ILE A 138 -16.17 10.32 -9.34
CA ILE A 138 -14.81 10.03 -9.83
C ILE A 138 -14.49 10.74 -11.15
N GLY A 139 -15.52 11.14 -11.90
CA GLY A 139 -15.33 11.82 -13.17
C GLY A 139 -16.65 12.17 -13.83
N TYR A 140 -16.59 12.41 -15.13
CA TYR A 140 -17.73 12.87 -15.90
C TYR A 140 -17.82 12.15 -17.23
N THR A 141 -19.04 11.78 -17.61
CA THR A 141 -19.28 11.11 -18.89
C THR A 141 -18.91 12.01 -20.05
N GLY A 142 -18.39 11.43 -21.13
CA GLY A 142 -17.95 12.16 -22.31
C GLY A 142 -18.14 11.38 -23.60
N GLN A 143 -17.24 11.67 -24.55
CA GLN A 143 -17.23 11.12 -25.90
C GLN A 143 -15.80 10.84 -26.37
N THR A 144 -14.86 10.74 -25.42
CA THR A 144 -13.45 10.56 -25.77
C THR A 144 -13.12 9.11 -26.08
N GLY A 145 -12.17 8.88 -26.97
CA GLY A 145 -11.75 7.54 -27.37
C GLY A 145 -11.54 7.44 -28.87
N TYR A 146 -11.32 6.22 -29.34
CA TYR A 146 -11.03 5.89 -30.74
C TYR A 146 -10.06 6.85 -31.44
N SER A 147 -8.98 7.23 -30.77
CA SER A 147 -8.02 8.20 -31.31
C SER A 147 -6.63 7.98 -30.72
N LEU A 148 -5.61 8.03 -31.58
CA LEU A 148 -4.20 8.10 -31.14
C LEU A 148 -3.86 9.45 -30.51
N ARG A 149 -4.60 10.50 -30.88
CA ARG A 149 -4.44 11.83 -30.29
C ARG A 149 -5.22 11.91 -28.99
N GLU A 150 -4.49 12.17 -27.91
CA GLU A 150 -5.06 12.41 -26.59
C GLU A 150 -6.14 13.50 -26.58
N ASN A 151 -7.10 13.37 -25.68
CA ASN A 151 -8.14 14.35 -25.42
C ASN A 151 -9.02 14.65 -26.66
N THR A 152 -9.29 13.61 -27.46
CA THR A 152 -10.09 13.70 -28.69
C THR A 152 -11.48 13.10 -28.48
N ASN A 153 -12.52 13.85 -28.85
CA ASN A 153 -13.87 13.31 -28.99
C ASN A 153 -14.00 12.62 -30.34
N ASN A 154 -14.21 11.31 -30.35
CA ASN A 154 -14.38 10.53 -31.58
C ASN A 154 -15.50 9.49 -31.46
N ILE A 155 -16.41 9.70 -30.49
CA ILE A 155 -17.57 8.85 -30.23
C ILE A 155 -18.83 9.69 -30.42
N ASP A 156 -19.72 9.23 -31.31
CA ASP A 156 -20.89 9.99 -31.72
C ASP A 156 -21.96 10.09 -30.63
N THR A 157 -22.18 9.01 -29.88
CA THR A 157 -23.16 8.96 -28.80
C THR A 157 -22.46 9.05 -27.45
N PRO A 158 -22.71 10.10 -26.64
CA PRO A 158 -22.21 10.18 -25.28
C PRO A 158 -22.66 8.98 -24.42
N HIS A 159 -21.69 8.30 -23.81
CA HIS A 159 -21.96 7.18 -22.91
C HIS A 159 -20.81 6.95 -21.95
N LEU A 160 -21.11 6.30 -20.83
CA LEU A 160 -20.12 5.72 -19.94
C LEU A 160 -19.93 4.26 -20.34
N HIS A 161 -18.71 3.88 -20.68
CA HIS A 161 -18.36 2.47 -20.78
C HIS A 161 -17.85 1.96 -19.42
N LEU A 162 -18.56 0.99 -18.84
CA LEU A 162 -18.20 0.36 -17.58
C LEU A 162 -17.82 -1.11 -17.82
N GLY A 163 -16.61 -1.51 -17.41
CA GLY A 163 -16.18 -2.90 -17.38
C GLY A 163 -15.84 -3.35 -15.96
N MET A 164 -15.99 -4.64 -15.69
CA MET A 164 -15.44 -5.26 -14.48
C MET A 164 -14.70 -6.55 -14.84
N GLN A 165 -13.43 -6.58 -14.46
CA GLN A 165 -12.55 -7.73 -14.58
C GLN A 165 -12.40 -8.42 -13.22
N LEU A 166 -12.42 -9.75 -13.21
CA LEU A 166 -12.04 -10.57 -12.07
C LEU A 166 -10.55 -10.93 -12.18
N ILE A 167 -9.82 -10.72 -11.09
CA ILE A 167 -8.38 -10.98 -11.02
C ILE A 167 -8.14 -11.98 -9.88
N PHE A 168 -7.82 -13.21 -10.27
CA PHE A 168 -7.40 -14.28 -9.35
C PHE A 168 -5.88 -14.51 -9.40
N ASP A 169 -5.25 -14.01 -10.46
CA ASP A 169 -3.84 -14.10 -10.79
C ASP A 169 -3.45 -12.75 -11.43
N GLU A 170 -2.45 -12.07 -10.87
CA GLU A 170 -2.01 -10.76 -11.36
C GLU A 170 -1.39 -10.87 -12.75
N ASP A 171 -0.73 -11.99 -13.07
CA ASP A 171 -0.14 -12.22 -14.39
C ASP A 171 -1.22 -12.36 -15.48
N ALA A 172 -2.46 -12.68 -15.07
CA ALA A 172 -3.62 -12.78 -15.93
C ALA A 172 -4.30 -11.43 -16.22
N LYS A 173 -3.92 -10.36 -15.52
CA LYS A 173 -4.60 -9.06 -15.59
C LYS A 173 -4.55 -8.43 -16.97
N ASP A 174 -3.40 -8.47 -17.64
CA ASP A 174 -3.16 -7.78 -18.91
C ASP A 174 -2.93 -8.74 -20.09
N ASN A 175 -3.19 -10.04 -19.90
CA ASN A 175 -2.96 -11.07 -20.92
C ASN A 175 -4.26 -11.51 -21.63
N PRO A 176 -4.21 -12.35 -22.68
CA PRO A 176 -5.44 -12.78 -23.39
C PRO A 176 -6.45 -13.62 -22.59
N THR A 177 -6.11 -14.06 -21.37
CA THR A 177 -6.93 -14.93 -20.50
C THR A 177 -7.76 -14.16 -19.48
N GLN A 178 -7.85 -12.84 -19.61
CA GLN A 178 -8.66 -11.96 -18.76
C GLN A 178 -10.11 -12.44 -18.61
N ILE A 179 -10.63 -12.30 -17.38
CA ILE A 179 -12.00 -12.66 -17.05
C ILE A 179 -12.81 -11.38 -16.88
N TRP A 180 -13.56 -11.00 -17.90
CA TRP A 180 -14.53 -9.91 -17.84
C TRP A 180 -15.92 -10.46 -17.59
N ILE A 181 -16.72 -9.77 -16.77
CA ILE A 181 -18.09 -10.19 -16.50
C ILE A 181 -19.11 -9.30 -17.20
N ASP A 182 -20.25 -9.90 -17.53
CA ASP A 182 -21.45 -9.19 -17.95
C ASP A 182 -22.02 -8.41 -16.76
N LEU A 183 -22.13 -7.09 -16.92
CA LEU A 183 -22.58 -6.16 -15.91
C LEU A 183 -24.07 -5.79 -16.02
N TYR A 184 -24.80 -6.21 -17.07
CA TYR A 184 -26.16 -5.71 -17.32
C TYR A 184 -27.13 -5.97 -16.15
N SER A 185 -27.10 -7.17 -15.58
CA SER A 185 -27.94 -7.50 -14.42
C SER A 185 -27.52 -6.73 -13.16
N ILE A 186 -26.23 -6.43 -13.03
CA ILE A 186 -25.68 -5.67 -11.91
C ILE A 186 -26.10 -4.21 -12.04
N THR A 187 -25.88 -3.56 -13.20
CA THR A 187 -26.30 -2.16 -13.40
C THR A 187 -27.81 -1.98 -13.26
N LYS A 188 -28.61 -2.97 -13.68
CA LYS A 188 -30.06 -2.97 -13.44
C LYS A 188 -30.42 -3.01 -11.95
N LEU A 189 -29.74 -3.83 -11.15
CA LEU A 189 -29.91 -3.85 -9.69
C LEU A 189 -29.50 -2.50 -9.08
N LEU A 190 -28.33 -2.00 -9.46
CA LEU A 190 -27.74 -0.78 -8.93
C LEU A 190 -28.51 0.48 -9.34
N SER A 191 -29.32 0.42 -10.41
CA SER A 191 -30.13 1.54 -10.90
C SER A 191 -31.09 2.12 -9.85
N SER A 192 -31.49 1.29 -8.88
CA SER A 192 -32.31 1.65 -7.72
C SER A 192 -31.52 2.22 -6.53
N HIS A 193 -30.18 2.16 -6.58
CA HIS A 193 -29.26 2.59 -5.54
C HIS A 193 -28.23 3.58 -6.10
N ARG A 194 -28.66 4.83 -6.29
CA ARG A 194 -27.85 5.90 -6.87
C ARG A 194 -27.34 6.89 -5.82
N SER A 195 -26.15 7.43 -6.04
CA SER A 195 -25.58 8.46 -5.16
C SER A 195 -26.18 9.82 -5.49
N THR A 196 -26.87 10.44 -4.52
CA THR A 196 -27.31 11.84 -4.65
C THR A 196 -26.10 12.76 -4.56
N VAL A 197 -25.96 13.66 -5.52
CA VAL A 197 -24.83 14.58 -5.64
C VAL A 197 -25.30 16.04 -5.59
N VAL A 198 -24.39 16.92 -5.17
CA VAL A 198 -24.56 18.37 -5.15
C VAL A 198 -23.42 19.00 -5.93
N ARG A 199 -23.73 20.05 -6.68
CA ARG A 199 -22.74 20.84 -7.41
C ARG A 199 -22.10 21.85 -6.46
N GLN A 200 -20.77 21.84 -6.39
CA GLN A 200 -19.94 22.70 -5.57
C GLN A 200 -19.63 24.02 -6.31
N ASN A 201 -19.07 24.99 -5.59
CA ASN A 201 -18.72 26.32 -6.13
C ASN A 201 -17.66 26.26 -7.24
N ASP A 202 -16.79 25.25 -7.21
CA ASP A 202 -15.79 24.99 -8.26
C ASP A 202 -16.40 24.34 -9.53
N GLY A 203 -17.73 24.14 -9.53
CA GLY A 203 -18.48 23.55 -10.62
C GLY A 203 -18.48 22.03 -10.65
N GLN A 204 -17.75 21.35 -9.76
CA GLN A 204 -17.70 19.90 -9.66
C GLN A 204 -18.85 19.34 -8.83
N TYR A 205 -19.14 18.06 -9.02
CA TYR A 205 -20.12 17.35 -8.20
C TYR A 205 -19.43 16.59 -7.08
N GLN A 206 -20.08 16.59 -5.92
CA GLN A 206 -19.70 15.74 -4.80
C GLN A 206 -20.95 15.04 -4.27
N ARG A 207 -20.81 13.85 -3.71
CA ARG A 207 -21.89 13.19 -2.98
C ARG A 207 -22.48 14.12 -1.91
N LYS A 208 -23.81 14.13 -1.81
CA LYS A 208 -24.55 14.91 -0.83
C LYS A 208 -24.51 14.26 0.55
N TYR A 209 -24.75 12.95 0.60
CA TYR A 209 -24.83 12.20 1.85
C TYR A 209 -23.54 11.45 2.09
N PRO A 210 -22.76 11.82 3.13
CA PRO A 210 -21.58 11.06 3.53
C PRO A 210 -21.94 9.59 3.76
N PHE A 211 -21.09 8.70 3.28
CA PHE A 211 -21.20 7.26 3.48
C PHE A 211 -19.87 6.75 3.98
N SER A 212 -19.97 5.77 4.85
CA SER A 212 -18.85 5.06 5.39
C SER A 212 -19.34 3.62 5.46
N GLU A 213 -18.84 2.77 4.57
CA GLU A 213 -19.02 1.36 4.78
C GLU A 213 -17.98 0.86 5.77
N GLY A 214 -18.39 -0.11 6.57
CA GLY A 214 -17.42 -0.97 7.22
C GLY A 214 -16.81 -1.87 6.17
N ASN A 215 -16.02 -1.32 5.25
CA ASN A 215 -15.19 -2.18 4.43
C ASN A 215 -14.24 -2.85 5.42
N TYR A 216 -14.20 -4.19 5.44
CA TYR A 216 -13.26 -4.93 6.29
C TYR A 216 -11.84 -4.32 6.18
N TYR A 217 -11.49 -3.83 4.98
CA TYR A 217 -10.25 -3.11 4.66
C TYR A 217 -10.21 -1.61 5.04
N LEU A 218 -11.33 -0.86 5.02
CA LEU A 218 -11.38 0.56 5.45
C LEU A 218 -11.54 0.73 6.96
N ASN A 219 -12.22 -0.17 7.65
CA ASN A 219 -12.26 -0.16 9.12
C ASN A 219 -10.88 -0.47 9.71
N GLU A 220 -10.05 -1.22 9.00
CA GLU A 220 -8.64 -1.44 9.35
C GLU A 220 -7.75 -0.22 9.06
N LEU A 221 -8.00 0.52 7.96
CA LEU A 221 -7.28 1.75 7.62
C LEU A 221 -7.71 2.94 8.50
N GLN A 222 -9.01 3.14 8.73
CA GLN A 222 -9.56 4.30 9.45
C GLN A 222 -9.52 4.17 10.98
N ALA A 223 -9.60 2.96 11.53
CA ALA A 223 -9.34 2.76 12.97
C ALA A 223 -7.87 3.05 13.33
N ASN A 224 -6.97 3.03 12.33
CA ASN A 224 -5.54 3.24 12.47
C ASN A 224 -5.06 4.66 12.10
N THR A 225 -5.93 5.54 11.56
CA THR A 225 -5.58 6.92 11.14
C THR A 225 -6.21 8.02 11.98
N ALA A 226 -6.36 7.80 13.27
CA ALA A 226 -6.31 8.96 14.15
C ALA A 226 -4.87 9.48 14.07
N ILE A 227 -4.65 10.49 13.23
CA ILE A 227 -3.35 11.15 13.09
C ILE A 227 -3.08 11.89 14.41
N THR A 228 -1.87 11.77 14.92
CA THR A 228 -1.48 12.57 16.08
C THR A 228 -1.18 14.02 15.65
N HIS A 229 -1.76 14.98 16.37
CA HIS A 229 -1.33 16.39 16.35
C HIS A 229 -0.31 16.68 17.46
N GLU A 230 0.10 15.66 18.21
CA GLU A 230 1.11 15.82 19.25
C GLU A 230 2.48 16.09 18.61
N ASN A 231 3.28 16.91 19.30
CA ASN A 231 4.63 17.27 18.87
C ASN A 231 5.68 16.20 19.20
N GLN A 232 5.30 15.17 19.97
CA GLN A 232 6.14 14.03 20.31
C GLN A 232 5.30 12.76 20.38
N ILE A 233 5.89 11.61 20.07
CA ILE A 233 5.22 10.31 20.13
C ILE A 233 6.20 9.19 20.50
N GLU A 234 5.73 8.21 21.28
CA GLU A 234 6.46 6.98 21.54
C GLU A 234 6.51 6.13 20.27
N LEU A 235 7.70 5.67 19.89
CA LEU A 235 7.95 4.82 18.72
C LEU A 235 8.53 3.48 19.18
N PRO A 236 7.70 2.47 19.43
CA PRO A 236 8.17 1.10 19.59
C PRO A 236 8.67 0.57 18.24
N ILE A 237 9.83 -0.09 18.26
CA ILE A 237 10.41 -0.76 17.10
C ILE A 237 10.67 -2.21 17.49
N LEU A 238 10.15 -3.16 16.73
CA LEU A 238 10.36 -4.59 16.93
C LEU A 238 11.48 -5.07 16.03
N MET A 239 12.38 -5.87 16.58
CA MET A 239 13.52 -6.44 15.85
C MET A 239 13.33 -7.93 15.68
N TYR A 240 13.18 -8.35 14.42
CA TYR A 240 13.13 -9.72 13.94
C TYR A 240 14.39 -10.00 13.11
N HIS A 241 14.78 -11.26 12.98
CA HIS A 241 15.87 -11.68 12.09
C HIS A 241 15.38 -12.79 11.17
N SER A 242 15.48 -14.05 11.61
CA SER A 242 15.17 -15.22 10.79
C SER A 242 13.82 -15.84 11.16
N MET A 243 13.15 -16.48 10.20
CA MET A 243 11.90 -17.21 10.41
C MET A 243 11.93 -18.66 9.94
N LEU A 244 11.62 -19.60 10.84
CA LEU A 244 11.58 -21.03 10.52
C LEU A 244 10.39 -21.73 11.21
N LYS A 245 9.77 -22.68 10.51
CA LYS A 245 8.69 -23.51 11.08
C LYS A 245 9.20 -24.50 12.13
N ASP A 246 10.38 -25.06 11.91
CA ASP A 246 10.94 -26.10 12.77
C ASP A 246 11.69 -25.49 13.97
N PRO A 247 11.27 -25.77 15.22
CA PRO A 247 11.92 -25.28 16.44
C PRO A 247 13.31 -25.88 16.72
N VAL A 248 13.79 -26.87 15.95
CA VAL A 248 15.05 -27.59 16.24
C VAL A 248 16.31 -26.71 16.06
N LYS A 249 16.18 -25.49 15.51
CA LYS A 249 17.26 -24.47 15.45
C LYS A 249 16.97 -23.24 16.32
N GLN A 250 16.27 -23.36 17.45
CA GLN A 250 15.94 -22.22 18.32
C GLN A 250 17.20 -21.48 18.83
N SER A 251 17.55 -20.39 18.14
CA SER A 251 18.30 -19.28 18.71
C SER A 251 17.30 -18.19 19.11
N GLN A 252 17.71 -17.25 19.97
CA GLN A 252 16.89 -16.09 20.35
C GLN A 252 16.47 -15.18 19.17
N TYR A 253 17.01 -15.43 17.96
CA TYR A 253 16.81 -14.63 16.75
C TYR A 253 15.90 -15.32 15.71
N ILE A 254 15.39 -16.52 15.99
CA ILE A 254 14.57 -17.29 15.04
C ILE A 254 13.12 -17.37 15.55
N VAL A 255 12.20 -16.70 14.87
CA VAL A 255 10.76 -16.67 15.21
C VAL A 255 9.97 -17.56 14.25
N SER A 256 9.00 -18.34 14.74
CA SER A 256 8.16 -19.14 13.83
C SER A 256 7.17 -18.26 13.05
N PRO A 257 6.81 -18.62 11.80
CA PRO A 257 5.79 -17.90 11.04
C PRO A 257 4.43 -17.81 11.78
N ASP A 258 4.04 -18.87 12.49
CA ASP A 258 2.82 -18.91 13.29
C ASP A 258 2.87 -17.91 14.46
N LEU A 259 4.05 -17.75 15.08
CA LEU A 259 4.25 -16.77 16.15
C LEU A 259 4.24 -15.35 15.59
N PHE A 260 4.88 -15.12 14.45
CA PHE A 260 4.85 -13.83 13.77
C PHE A 260 3.42 -13.43 13.37
N GLU A 261 2.63 -14.35 12.80
CA GLU A 261 1.23 -14.10 12.47
C GLU A 261 0.42 -13.70 13.72
N LYS A 262 0.66 -14.37 14.87
CA LYS A 262 0.03 -13.98 16.15
C LYS A 262 0.50 -12.60 16.62
N ASP A 263 1.75 -12.22 16.40
CA ASP A 263 2.24 -10.88 16.69
C ASP A 263 1.48 -9.83 15.86
N LEU A 264 1.33 -10.04 14.54
CA LEU A 264 0.57 -9.14 13.66
C LEU A 264 -0.88 -8.96 14.13
N GLN A 265 -1.54 -10.07 14.47
CA GLN A 265 -2.90 -10.06 15.01
C GLN A 265 -2.97 -9.29 16.34
N TYR A 266 -1.98 -9.46 17.22
CA TYR A 266 -1.93 -8.79 18.51
C TYR A 266 -1.71 -7.28 18.37
N ILE A 267 -0.75 -6.86 17.54
CA ILE A 267 -0.46 -5.46 17.21
C ILE A 267 -1.73 -4.77 16.73
N ARG A 268 -2.42 -5.40 15.78
CA ARG A 268 -3.70 -4.91 15.26
C ARG A 268 -4.77 -4.83 16.35
N LYS A 269 -4.92 -5.86 17.17
CA LYS A 269 -5.88 -5.88 18.30
C LYS A 269 -5.63 -4.75 19.30
N LYS A 270 -4.38 -4.32 19.47
CA LYS A 270 -3.99 -3.20 20.36
C LYS A 270 -4.09 -1.82 19.69
N GLY A 271 -4.48 -1.77 18.41
CA GLY A 271 -4.64 -0.54 17.64
C GLY A 271 -3.31 0.11 17.27
N TYR A 272 -2.22 -0.67 17.21
CA TYR A 272 -0.94 -0.19 16.69
C TYR A 272 -0.91 -0.35 15.18
N THR A 273 -0.26 0.62 14.53
CA THR A 273 -0.18 0.72 13.07
C THR A 273 1.28 0.61 12.63
N PRO A 274 1.66 -0.46 11.92
CA PRO A 274 2.97 -0.57 11.33
C PRO A 274 3.24 0.56 10.33
N VAL A 275 4.39 1.23 10.45
CA VAL A 275 4.83 2.33 9.58
C VAL A 275 6.25 2.11 9.08
N PHE A 276 6.56 2.75 7.96
CA PHE A 276 7.91 2.85 7.42
C PHE A 276 8.76 3.87 8.18
N MET A 277 10.08 3.69 8.14
CA MET A 277 11.03 4.67 8.67
C MET A 277 10.97 5.98 7.91
N LYS A 278 10.69 5.96 6.59
CA LYS A 278 10.42 7.18 5.83
C LYS A 278 9.27 8.01 6.42
N GLU A 279 8.19 7.37 6.87
CA GLU A 279 7.04 8.04 7.48
C GLU A 279 7.41 8.65 8.85
N VAL A 280 8.25 7.95 9.61
CA VAL A 280 8.82 8.43 10.88
C VAL A 280 9.69 9.67 10.66
N ILE A 281 10.57 9.63 9.67
CA ILE A 281 11.44 10.74 9.28
C ILE A 281 10.62 11.94 8.83
N ASP A 282 9.62 11.72 7.96
CA ASP A 282 8.75 12.80 7.46
C ASP A 282 7.95 13.47 8.59
N TYR A 283 7.50 12.69 9.58
CA TYR A 283 6.85 13.25 10.77
C TYR A 283 7.80 14.17 11.54
N VAL A 284 9.02 13.71 11.84
CA VAL A 284 10.03 14.52 12.55
C VAL A 284 10.38 15.78 11.75
N ASN A 285 10.52 15.67 10.43
CA ASN A 285 10.81 16.80 9.54
C ASN A 285 9.62 17.75 9.31
N GLY A 286 8.42 17.41 9.80
CA GLY A 286 7.22 18.24 9.65
C GLY A 286 6.56 18.15 8.27
N THR A 287 7.00 17.22 7.42
CA THR A 287 6.49 17.01 6.05
C THR A 287 5.43 15.90 5.97
N GLY A 288 5.28 15.10 7.04
CA GLY A 288 4.34 14.00 7.12
C GLY A 288 3.62 13.88 8.47
N PHE A 289 2.82 12.82 8.58
CA PHE A 289 2.01 12.49 9.75
C PHE A 289 2.21 11.03 10.13
N LEU A 290 2.06 10.74 11.43
CA LEU A 290 2.04 9.38 11.94
C LEU A 290 0.66 9.06 12.55
N PRO A 291 0.28 7.77 12.56
CA PRO A 291 -0.86 7.29 13.33
C PRO A 291 -0.62 7.54 14.84
N LYS A 292 -1.69 7.53 15.65
CA LYS A 292 -1.60 7.71 17.11
C LYS A 292 -0.78 6.64 17.84
N LYS A 293 -0.67 5.45 17.28
CA LYS A 293 0.09 4.33 17.86
C LYS A 293 0.99 3.71 16.77
N PRO A 294 2.02 4.43 16.30
CA PRO A 294 2.93 3.91 15.30
C PRO A 294 3.73 2.77 15.92
N ILE A 295 4.12 1.79 15.11
CA ILE A 295 5.09 0.77 15.45
C ILE A 295 5.92 0.47 14.21
N VAL A 296 7.21 0.16 14.36
CA VAL A 296 8.05 -0.27 13.23
C VAL A 296 8.34 -1.76 13.39
N LEU A 297 8.07 -2.53 12.34
CA LEU A 297 8.49 -3.93 12.24
C LEU A 297 9.82 -3.96 11.48
N SER A 298 10.93 -4.17 12.17
CA SER A 298 12.27 -4.23 11.55
C SER A 298 12.78 -5.66 11.45
N PHE A 299 13.29 -6.00 10.27
CA PHE A 299 13.94 -7.26 9.94
C PHE A 299 15.40 -7.00 9.63
N ASP A 300 16.30 -7.73 10.28
CA ASP A 300 17.75 -7.59 10.06
C ASP A 300 18.30 -8.77 9.23
N ASP A 301 19.51 -8.59 8.70
CA ASP A 301 20.32 -9.54 7.93
C ASP A 301 19.84 -9.87 6.50
N GLY A 302 18.56 -9.69 6.20
CA GLY A 302 18.01 -9.97 4.86
C GLY A 302 17.94 -11.48 4.55
N TYR A 303 17.45 -12.30 5.48
CA TYR A 303 17.24 -13.73 5.23
C TYR A 303 16.13 -13.94 4.18
N TYR A 304 16.33 -14.92 3.28
CA TYR A 304 15.33 -15.33 2.30
C TYR A 304 14.02 -15.77 2.95
N ASN A 305 14.08 -16.32 4.17
CA ASN A 305 12.88 -16.72 4.88
C ASN A 305 11.99 -15.54 5.35
N ASN A 306 12.49 -14.30 5.32
CA ASN A 306 11.65 -13.11 5.47
C ASN A 306 10.75 -12.94 4.23
N TYR A 307 11.27 -13.17 3.03
CA TYR A 307 10.46 -13.23 1.81
C TYR A 307 9.51 -14.43 1.86
N TYR A 308 10.02 -15.63 2.14
CA TYR A 308 9.22 -16.85 2.06
C TYR A 308 8.06 -16.91 3.09
N TYR A 309 8.27 -16.43 4.32
CA TYR A 309 7.26 -16.51 5.39
C TYR A 309 6.62 -15.17 5.76
N ALA A 310 7.42 -14.11 5.93
CA ALA A 310 6.91 -12.84 6.45
C ALA A 310 6.15 -12.05 5.37
N PHE A 311 6.66 -12.01 4.15
CA PHE A 311 6.06 -11.26 3.04
C PHE A 311 4.61 -11.66 2.73
N PRO A 312 4.23 -12.95 2.57
CA PRO A 312 2.83 -13.30 2.35
C PRO A 312 1.93 -12.92 3.54
N LEU A 313 2.44 -12.97 4.78
CA LEU A 313 1.70 -12.55 5.96
C LEU A 313 1.50 -11.02 5.99
N LEU A 314 2.54 -10.23 5.69
CA LEU A 314 2.41 -8.78 5.60
C LEU A 314 1.43 -8.37 4.51
N LYS A 315 1.43 -9.03 3.34
CA LYS A 315 0.40 -8.83 2.29
C LYS A 315 -0.99 -9.18 2.80
N LYS A 316 -1.16 -10.34 3.45
CA LYS A 316 -2.43 -10.81 4.02
C LYS A 316 -3.03 -9.82 5.04
N TYR A 317 -2.18 -9.21 5.87
CA TYR A 317 -2.59 -8.26 6.91
C TYR A 317 -2.49 -6.79 6.49
N ASN A 318 -2.09 -6.51 5.24
CA ASN A 318 -1.83 -5.16 4.73
C ASN A 318 -0.94 -4.32 5.68
N MET A 319 0.16 -4.93 6.12
CA MET A 319 1.08 -4.32 7.08
C MET A 319 2.43 -4.00 6.45
N LYS A 320 3.04 -2.93 6.96
CA LYS A 320 4.35 -2.44 6.55
C LYS A 320 5.45 -3.01 7.42
N ALA A 321 6.61 -3.26 6.82
CA ALA A 321 7.84 -3.61 7.53
C ALA A 321 9.05 -2.96 6.87
N VAL A 322 10.14 -2.84 7.63
CA VAL A 322 11.45 -2.41 7.12
C VAL A 322 12.41 -3.60 7.18
N ILE A 323 13.28 -3.72 6.19
CA ILE A 323 14.30 -4.78 6.15
C ILE A 323 15.69 -4.21 5.89
N SER A 324 16.62 -4.49 6.80
CA SER A 324 18.02 -4.05 6.76
C SER A 324 18.85 -5.18 6.16
N ILE A 325 19.30 -5.02 4.91
CA ILE A 325 20.03 -6.08 4.20
C ILE A 325 21.55 -5.92 4.31
N VAL A 326 22.26 -7.04 4.34
CA VAL A 326 23.73 -7.06 4.21
C VAL A 326 24.09 -7.24 2.73
N GLY A 327 24.70 -6.23 2.14
CA GLY A 327 24.86 -6.15 0.68
C GLY A 327 25.64 -7.29 0.05
N LYS A 328 26.70 -7.74 0.72
CA LYS A 328 27.55 -8.86 0.25
C LYS A 328 26.77 -10.16 0.17
N LEU A 329 25.86 -10.42 1.13
CA LEU A 329 25.04 -11.62 1.13
C LEU A 329 24.05 -11.58 -0.04
N SER A 330 23.34 -10.47 -0.24
CA SER A 330 22.46 -10.32 -1.41
C SER A 330 23.21 -10.43 -2.74
N ASP A 331 24.43 -9.91 -2.84
CA ASP A 331 25.26 -10.07 -4.04
C ASP A 331 25.63 -11.53 -4.31
N ASP A 332 26.04 -12.26 -3.27
CA ASP A 332 26.45 -13.66 -3.40
C ASP A 332 25.27 -14.55 -3.81
N PHE A 333 24.12 -14.39 -3.15
CA PHE A 333 22.91 -15.13 -3.50
C PHE A 333 22.29 -14.69 -4.82
N SER A 334 22.53 -13.46 -5.31
CA SER A 334 22.11 -13.09 -6.66
C SER A 334 22.99 -13.68 -7.76
N GLN A 335 24.27 -13.96 -7.46
CA GLN A 335 25.19 -14.61 -8.41
C GLN A 335 24.98 -16.12 -8.48
N THR A 336 24.73 -16.75 -7.32
CA THR A 336 24.40 -18.17 -7.21
C THR A 336 23.12 -18.34 -6.40
N PRO A 337 21.94 -18.18 -7.03
CA PRO A 337 20.66 -18.28 -6.35
C PRO A 337 20.42 -19.62 -5.68
N ASP A 338 19.91 -19.56 -4.46
CA ASP A 338 19.45 -20.69 -3.67
C ASP A 338 18.28 -20.20 -2.81
N GLU A 339 17.14 -20.86 -2.92
CA GLU A 339 15.90 -20.48 -2.23
C GLU A 339 15.72 -21.26 -0.92
N ASN A 340 16.79 -21.80 -0.33
CA ASN A 340 16.68 -22.56 0.90
C ASN A 340 16.35 -21.64 2.10
N PRO A 341 15.14 -21.75 2.70
CA PRO A 341 14.72 -20.87 3.79
C PRO A 341 15.56 -21.04 5.07
N SER A 342 16.40 -22.07 5.16
CA SER A 342 17.23 -22.32 6.34
C SER A 342 18.48 -21.44 6.45
N TYR A 343 18.99 -20.90 5.34
CA TYR A 343 20.25 -20.16 5.32
C TYR A 343 20.37 -19.12 4.19
N ALA A 344 19.52 -19.18 3.17
CA ALA A 344 19.64 -18.25 2.06
C ALA A 344 19.34 -16.81 2.49
N HIS A 345 19.91 -15.87 1.75
CA HIS A 345 19.62 -14.44 1.86
C HIS A 345 18.91 -13.94 0.60
N LEU A 346 18.23 -12.80 0.72
CA LEU A 346 17.46 -12.20 -0.36
C LEU A 346 18.36 -11.85 -1.54
N THR A 347 17.95 -12.27 -2.73
CA THR A 347 18.51 -11.80 -4.00
C THR A 347 18.04 -10.38 -4.32
N TRP A 348 18.69 -9.71 -5.27
CA TRP A 348 18.24 -8.39 -5.75
C TRP A 348 16.85 -8.43 -6.38
N ASP A 349 16.45 -9.55 -6.99
CA ASP A 349 15.12 -9.73 -7.55
C ASP A 349 14.06 -9.86 -6.44
N ASP A 350 14.35 -10.63 -5.37
CA ASP A 350 13.47 -10.69 -4.19
C ASP A 350 13.26 -9.30 -3.57
N ILE A 351 14.34 -8.54 -3.44
CA ILE A 351 14.33 -7.17 -2.89
C ILE A 351 13.47 -6.24 -3.75
N LEU A 352 13.59 -6.33 -5.08
CA LEU A 352 12.77 -5.55 -6.00
C LEU A 352 11.28 -5.89 -5.85
N GLU A 353 10.93 -7.17 -5.83
CA GLU A 353 9.54 -7.60 -5.68
C GLU A 353 8.95 -7.15 -4.34
N MET A 354 9.71 -7.35 -3.25
CA MET A 354 9.32 -6.90 -1.91
C MET A 354 9.09 -5.39 -1.89
N HIS A 355 9.98 -4.60 -2.51
CA HIS A 355 9.84 -3.15 -2.60
C HIS A 355 8.59 -2.73 -3.40
N LEU A 356 8.40 -3.29 -4.59
CA LEU A 356 7.27 -2.96 -5.49
C LEU A 356 5.90 -3.33 -4.88
N SER A 357 5.87 -4.27 -3.95
CA SER A 357 4.64 -4.64 -3.24
C SER A 357 4.06 -3.52 -2.36
N GLY A 358 4.85 -2.51 -2.02
CA GLY A 358 4.47 -1.45 -1.08
C GLY A 358 4.39 -1.90 0.39
N CYS A 359 4.76 -3.16 0.71
CA CYS A 359 4.80 -3.68 2.08
C CYS A 359 6.17 -3.51 2.75
N TRP A 360 7.23 -3.27 1.97
CA TRP A 360 8.61 -3.26 2.47
C TRP A 360 9.37 -1.98 2.13
N GLU A 361 10.05 -1.43 3.14
CA GLU A 361 11.10 -0.42 2.95
C GLU A 361 12.47 -1.06 3.16
N ILE A 362 13.37 -0.88 2.19
CA ILE A 362 14.71 -1.49 2.21
C ILE A 362 15.70 -0.54 2.87
N GLN A 363 16.44 -1.04 3.86
CA GLN A 363 17.41 -0.29 4.66
C GLN A 363 18.82 -0.86 4.54
N ASN A 364 19.79 -0.04 4.93
CA ASN A 364 21.21 -0.37 4.82
C ASN A 364 21.71 -1.03 6.11
N HIS A 365 22.28 -2.24 6.01
CA HIS A 365 22.92 -2.95 7.12
C HIS A 365 24.42 -3.19 6.86
N SER A 366 25.09 -2.20 6.24
CA SER A 366 26.43 -2.29 5.67
C SER A 366 26.52 -3.23 4.45
N TYR A 367 27.50 -2.99 3.58
CA TYR A 367 27.77 -3.91 2.49
C TYR A 367 28.44 -5.19 3.01
N ASN A 368 29.54 -5.07 3.73
CA ASN A 368 30.34 -6.23 4.17
C ASN A 368 30.89 -6.08 5.60
N CYS A 369 30.17 -5.39 6.47
CA CYS A 369 30.57 -5.18 7.86
C CYS A 369 29.68 -5.94 8.84
N HIS A 370 29.21 -7.14 8.47
CA HIS A 370 28.41 -8.01 9.33
C HIS A 370 29.21 -9.22 9.85
N SER A 371 30.37 -8.95 10.45
CA SER A 371 31.26 -9.96 11.05
C SER A 371 32.01 -9.41 12.27
N PHE A 372 32.70 -10.31 13.00
CA PHE A 372 33.60 -9.95 14.11
C PHE A 372 35.09 -10.15 13.78
N ASP A 373 35.42 -10.59 12.56
CA ASP A 373 36.75 -11.10 12.22
C ASP A 373 37.83 -10.00 12.16
N HIS A 374 37.46 -8.80 11.71
CA HIS A 374 38.39 -7.69 11.49
C HIS A 374 37.99 -6.40 12.21
N ARG A 375 36.69 -6.21 12.44
CA ARG A 375 36.10 -5.12 13.22
C ARG A 375 34.78 -5.60 13.81
N ASN A 376 34.34 -4.97 14.89
CA ASN A 376 33.03 -5.24 15.46
C ASN A 376 31.96 -4.47 14.67
N GLY A 377 31.35 -5.14 13.69
CA GLY A 377 30.38 -4.49 12.82
C GLY A 377 31.00 -3.32 12.07
N VAL A 378 30.36 -2.14 12.16
CA VAL A 378 30.91 -0.90 11.60
C VAL A 378 31.80 -0.11 12.55
N SER A 379 31.94 -0.49 13.82
CA SER A 379 32.67 0.33 14.82
C SER A 379 34.11 0.65 14.40
N GLN A 380 34.51 1.90 14.65
CA GLN A 380 35.91 2.33 14.50
C GLN A 380 36.84 1.55 15.44
N THR A 381 37.96 1.08 14.91
CA THR A 381 38.99 0.38 15.69
C THR A 381 39.90 1.39 16.40
N THR A 382 40.54 0.98 17.50
CA THR A 382 41.44 1.84 18.29
C THR A 382 42.69 2.29 17.53
N SER A 383 43.10 1.53 16.51
CA SER A 383 44.25 1.82 15.65
C SER A 383 43.92 2.73 14.46
N GLU A 384 42.65 3.00 14.18
CA GLU A 384 42.21 3.72 12.99
C GLU A 384 42.00 5.22 13.28
N SER A 385 42.60 6.09 12.45
CA SER A 385 42.34 7.53 12.53
C SER A 385 40.90 7.84 12.11
N LYS A 386 40.35 8.98 12.58
CA LYS A 386 39.00 9.43 12.18
C LYS A 386 38.84 9.54 10.67
N GLU A 387 39.87 10.02 9.95
CA GLU A 387 39.84 10.16 8.50
C GLU A 387 39.84 8.80 7.78
N SER A 388 40.67 7.85 8.22
CA SER A 388 40.66 6.48 7.68
C SER A 388 39.31 5.82 7.89
N TYR A 389 38.76 5.98 9.10
CA TYR A 389 37.45 5.43 9.46
C TYR A 389 36.32 6.01 8.59
N ALA A 390 36.30 7.33 8.42
CA ALA A 390 35.31 7.99 7.58
C ALA A 390 35.38 7.50 6.13
N LYS A 391 36.59 7.36 5.57
CA LYS A 391 36.80 6.81 4.21
C LYS A 391 36.32 5.37 4.09
N PHE A 392 36.68 4.53 5.06
CA PHE A 392 36.25 3.13 5.11
C PHE A 392 34.73 3.02 5.15
N LEU A 393 34.09 3.65 6.15
CA LEU A 393 32.65 3.52 6.38
C LEU A 393 31.88 4.11 5.22
N SER A 394 32.29 5.27 4.71
CA SER A 394 31.67 5.88 3.52
C SER A 394 31.74 4.94 2.33
N SER A 395 32.88 4.31 2.07
CA SER A 395 33.03 3.39 0.93
C SER A 395 32.10 2.18 1.03
N ASP A 396 32.05 1.52 2.19
CA ASP A 396 31.20 0.35 2.40
C ASP A 396 29.71 0.71 2.28
N VAL A 397 29.29 1.78 2.96
CA VAL A 397 27.91 2.21 3.01
C VAL A 397 27.43 2.72 1.65
N TRP A 398 28.24 3.53 0.94
CA TRP A 398 27.90 3.99 -0.41
C TRP A 398 27.77 2.86 -1.41
N HIS A 399 28.56 1.79 -1.26
CA HIS A 399 28.48 0.65 -2.16
C HIS A 399 27.11 -0.02 -2.08
N LEU A 400 26.59 -0.24 -0.86
CA LEU A 400 25.24 -0.76 -0.68
C LEU A 400 24.15 0.27 -1.03
N GLN A 401 24.31 1.55 -0.68
CA GLN A 401 23.35 2.61 -1.06
C GLN A 401 23.10 2.61 -2.56
N ASN A 402 24.16 2.59 -3.37
CA ASN A 402 24.06 2.65 -4.82
C ASN A 402 23.40 1.39 -5.39
N LYS A 403 23.67 0.22 -4.82
CA LYS A 403 23.03 -1.04 -5.25
C LYS A 403 21.54 -1.04 -4.97
N ILE A 404 21.14 -0.67 -3.75
CA ILE A 404 19.71 -0.58 -3.41
C ILE A 404 19.03 0.47 -4.30
N ALA A 405 19.61 1.67 -4.45
CA ALA A 405 19.04 2.72 -5.28
C ALA A 405 18.94 2.33 -6.77
N TYR A 406 19.90 1.56 -7.28
CA TYR A 406 19.85 1.04 -8.65
C TYR A 406 18.69 0.07 -8.86
N VAL A 407 18.45 -0.82 -7.88
CA VAL A 407 17.39 -1.84 -7.96
C VAL A 407 16.02 -1.23 -7.71
N THR A 408 15.86 -0.46 -6.64
CA THR A 408 14.54 0.01 -6.18
C THR A 408 14.16 1.39 -6.71
N GLY A 409 15.12 2.15 -7.25
CA GLY A 409 14.94 3.57 -7.56
C GLY A 409 14.93 4.49 -6.33
N VAL A 410 15.13 3.95 -5.12
CA VAL A 410 15.10 4.70 -3.86
C VAL A 410 16.37 4.42 -3.06
N ALA A 411 17.08 5.48 -2.68
CA ALA A 411 18.20 5.38 -1.75
C ALA A 411 17.67 5.21 -0.32
N PRO A 412 18.19 4.23 0.46
CA PRO A 412 17.82 4.09 1.87
C PRO A 412 18.10 5.37 2.67
N ASN A 413 17.22 5.65 3.62
CA ASN A 413 17.26 6.81 4.49
C ASN A 413 17.65 6.47 5.94
N THR A 414 17.64 5.17 6.29
CA THR A 414 17.91 4.66 7.63
C THR A 414 19.03 3.62 7.59
N PHE A 415 19.96 3.74 8.53
CA PHE A 415 21.05 2.78 8.71
C PHE A 415 20.85 1.94 9.97
N THR A 416 20.95 0.63 9.86
CA THR A 416 20.87 -0.28 11.01
C THR A 416 22.26 -0.75 11.37
N TYR A 417 22.70 -0.59 12.62
CA TYR A 417 24.06 -1.00 13.01
C TYR A 417 24.17 -2.52 13.12
N PRO A 418 25.06 -3.19 12.35
CA PRO A 418 25.40 -4.60 12.58
C PRO A 418 25.76 -4.85 14.05
N PHE A 419 25.10 -5.84 14.68
CA PHE A 419 25.24 -6.17 16.11
C PHE A 419 24.92 -5.04 17.09
N GLY A 420 24.35 -3.92 16.63
CA GLY A 420 24.21 -2.69 17.42
C GLY A 420 25.55 -1.97 17.66
N ALA A 421 26.60 -2.32 16.93
CA ALA A 421 27.95 -1.81 17.13
C ALA A 421 28.18 -0.49 16.39
N PHE A 422 28.54 0.55 17.14
CA PHE A 422 28.94 1.87 16.62
C PHE A 422 30.05 2.46 17.50
N SER A 423 30.64 3.57 17.05
CA SER A 423 31.64 4.38 17.76
C SER A 423 31.22 5.86 17.77
N GLU A 424 31.94 6.70 18.52
CA GLU A 424 31.68 8.15 18.63
C GLU A 424 31.54 8.84 17.26
N ASN A 425 32.40 8.50 16.29
CA ASN A 425 32.43 9.12 14.97
C ASN A 425 31.43 8.52 13.96
N THR A 426 30.70 7.46 14.32
CA THR A 426 29.88 6.71 13.33
C THR A 426 28.71 7.55 12.83
N ASP A 427 28.00 8.21 13.74
CA ASP A 427 26.81 8.98 13.39
C ASP A 427 27.15 10.22 12.59
N GLU A 428 28.30 10.84 12.88
CA GLU A 428 28.82 11.98 12.11
C GLU A 428 29.05 11.59 10.64
N VAL A 429 29.72 10.46 10.41
CA VAL A 429 29.97 9.96 9.04
C VAL A 429 28.66 9.58 8.34
N LEU A 430 27.73 8.91 9.03
CA LEU A 430 26.43 8.54 8.45
C LEU A 430 25.58 9.78 8.10
N ARG A 431 25.65 10.84 8.89
CA ARG A 431 25.01 12.14 8.61
C ARG A 431 25.60 12.78 7.35
N GLU A 432 26.93 12.79 7.23
CA GLU A 432 27.62 13.32 6.04
C GLU A 432 27.24 12.56 4.76
N ILE A 433 27.01 11.25 4.85
CA ILE A 433 26.54 10.42 3.73
C ILE A 433 25.07 10.73 3.38
N GLY A 434 24.28 11.23 4.33
CA GLY A 434 22.88 11.63 4.12
C GLY A 434 21.85 10.69 4.74
N PHE A 435 22.25 9.78 5.64
CA PHE A 435 21.28 9.05 6.46
C PHE A 435 20.53 10.02 7.39
N GLN A 436 19.25 9.77 7.60
CA GLN A 436 18.39 10.62 8.43
C GLN A 436 18.02 9.96 9.75
N ALA A 437 18.14 8.63 9.84
CA ALA A 437 17.86 7.87 11.05
C ALA A 437 18.82 6.69 11.19
N THR A 438 19.00 6.21 12.43
CA THR A 438 19.76 4.98 12.68
C THR A 438 19.09 4.07 13.73
N LEU A 439 19.20 2.76 13.54
CA LEU A 439 18.60 1.74 14.41
C LEU A 439 19.69 1.00 15.20
N SER A 440 19.56 0.98 16.54
CA SER A 440 20.48 0.30 17.46
C SER A 440 19.88 -0.99 18.04
N CYS A 441 20.68 -1.81 18.74
CA CYS A 441 20.16 -2.95 19.51
C CYS A 441 19.87 -2.61 20.98
N THR A 442 19.81 -1.32 21.32
CA THR A 442 19.46 -0.90 22.69
C THR A 442 17.99 -1.19 22.96
N GLU A 443 17.71 -2.02 23.96
CA GLU A 443 16.34 -2.38 24.34
C GLU A 443 15.57 -1.15 24.87
N GLY A 444 14.37 -0.91 24.33
CA GLY A 444 13.45 0.11 24.82
C GLY A 444 12.65 0.83 23.74
N ILE A 445 11.95 1.89 24.16
CA ILE A 445 11.09 2.71 23.31
C ILE A 445 11.75 4.09 23.14
N SER A 446 11.85 4.55 21.90
CA SER A 446 12.29 5.91 21.60
C SER A 446 11.10 6.88 21.64
N VAL A 447 11.36 8.15 21.95
CA VAL A 447 10.40 9.23 21.76
C VAL A 447 10.90 10.07 20.59
N ILE A 448 10.09 10.15 19.53
CA ILE A 448 10.39 11.00 18.38
C ILE A 448 9.65 12.32 18.51
N LYS A 449 10.26 13.42 18.07
CA LYS A 449 9.74 14.78 18.25
C LYS A 449 9.83 15.57 16.94
N ARG A 450 8.74 16.27 16.60
CA ARG A 450 8.73 17.16 15.43
C ARG A 450 9.75 18.29 15.58
N GLY A 451 10.50 18.55 14.51
CA GLY A 451 11.55 19.56 14.45
C GLY A 451 12.86 19.17 15.16
N ASP A 452 13.01 17.91 15.57
CA ASP A 452 14.21 17.41 16.27
C ASP A 452 14.81 16.20 15.54
N PRO A 453 15.58 16.38 14.45
CA PRO A 453 16.17 15.28 13.70
C PRO A 453 17.11 14.39 14.52
N ASP A 454 17.69 14.90 15.61
CA ASP A 454 18.63 14.13 16.44
C ASP A 454 17.94 12.98 17.18
N CYS A 455 16.63 13.07 17.43
CA CYS A 455 15.87 11.98 18.03
C CYS A 455 15.75 10.73 17.14
N LEU A 456 16.11 10.83 15.85
CA LEU A 456 16.08 9.73 14.89
C LEU A 456 17.36 8.87 14.91
N TYR A 457 18.37 9.25 15.68
CA TYR A 457 19.63 8.52 15.77
C TYR A 457 19.64 7.58 16.98
N ARG A 458 20.18 6.37 16.76
CA ARG A 458 20.29 5.29 17.75
C ARG A 458 18.94 4.91 18.34
N LEU A 459 17.93 4.82 17.49
CA LEU A 459 16.59 4.41 17.89
C LEU A 459 16.66 3.03 18.59
N LYS A 460 15.89 2.92 19.66
CA LYS A 460 15.82 1.72 20.51
C LYS A 460 14.88 0.71 19.88
N ARG A 461 15.17 -0.57 20.07
CA ARG A 461 14.41 -1.69 19.49
C ARG A 461 14.19 -2.77 20.53
N HIS A 462 13.10 -3.50 20.41
CA HIS A 462 12.80 -4.69 21.21
C HIS A 462 13.09 -5.95 20.40
N LEU A 463 14.07 -6.75 20.80
CA LEU A 463 14.31 -8.06 20.18
C LEU A 463 13.10 -8.95 20.45
N ARG A 464 12.50 -9.54 19.40
CA ARG A 464 11.42 -10.50 19.55
C ARG A 464 11.98 -11.91 19.81
N PRO A 465 11.90 -12.45 21.05
CA PRO A 465 12.38 -13.80 21.32
C PRO A 465 11.35 -14.84 20.87
N PRO A 466 11.72 -16.11 20.60
CA PRO A 466 10.77 -17.13 20.18
C PRO A 466 9.89 -17.73 21.28
N ASP A 467 10.28 -17.59 22.55
CA ASP A 467 9.72 -18.32 23.68
C ASP A 467 8.54 -17.60 24.37
N LYS A 468 8.35 -16.30 24.09
CA LYS A 468 7.27 -15.49 24.68
C LYS A 468 6.04 -15.45 23.81
N SER A 469 4.86 -15.58 24.42
CA SER A 469 3.59 -15.27 23.74
C SER A 469 3.47 -13.77 23.43
N PRO A 470 2.65 -13.37 22.45
CA PRO A 470 2.38 -11.94 22.19
C PRO A 470 1.89 -11.19 23.44
N GLU A 471 1.01 -11.80 24.24
CA GLU A 471 0.49 -11.24 25.50
C GLU A 471 1.59 -10.94 26.52
N GLU A 472 2.63 -11.78 26.58
CA GLU A 472 3.76 -11.59 27.49
C GLU A 472 4.79 -10.60 26.95
N PHE A 473 5.10 -10.70 25.65
CA PHE A 473 6.10 -9.87 25.01
C PHE A 473 5.65 -8.40 24.94
N PHE A 474 4.43 -8.14 24.45
CA PHE A 474 3.93 -6.79 24.20
C PHE A 474 3.40 -6.05 25.43
N LYS A 475 3.80 -6.44 26.65
CA LYS A 475 3.40 -5.74 27.89
C LYS A 475 3.88 -4.29 27.95
N PHE A 476 4.89 -3.93 27.16
CA PHE A 476 5.40 -2.57 27.03
C PHE A 476 4.52 -1.67 26.15
N LEU A 477 3.62 -2.24 25.35
CA LEU A 477 2.65 -1.49 24.56
C LEU A 477 1.47 -1.05 25.44
N LYS A 478 1.10 0.23 25.38
CA LYS A 478 0.08 0.85 26.25
C LYS A 478 -1.32 0.82 25.65
#